data_AF-A0A7L4JJ34-F1
#
_entry.id   AF-A0A7L4JJ34-F1
#
_cell.length_a   1.000
_cell.length_b   1.000
_cell.length_c   1.000
_cell.angle_alpha   90.00
_cell.angle_beta   90.00
_cell.angle_gamma   90.00
#
_symmetry.space_group_name_H-M   'P 1'
#
loop_
_entity.id
_entity.type
_entity.pdbx_description
1 polymer ?
#
loop_
_entity_poly.entity_id
_entity_poly.type
_entity_poly.pdbx_seq_one_letter_code
_entity_poly.pdbx_strand_id
1 'polypeptide(L)' 'AESSRAPRRLRQLEVPVLALGLCRRLYGTDLGAALPPRHIQDDMVCAGHPQGGKDTCKVRH' A
#
# COMPACT_ATOMS: atom_id res chain seq x y z
N ALA A 1 -1.22 -18.18 -5.00
CA ALA A 1 -2.64 -17.96 -5.34
C ALA A 1 -3.31 -17.31 -4.14
N GLU A 2 -3.58 -16.01 -4.20
CA GLU A 2 -4.32 -15.33 -3.13
C GLU A 2 -5.82 -15.47 -3.39
N SER A 3 -6.55 -15.89 -2.36
CA SER A 3 -7.99 -16.12 -2.43
C SER A 3 -8.71 -14.80 -2.71
N SER A 4 -9.54 -14.77 -3.75
CA SER A 4 -10.39 -13.63 -4.12
C SER A 4 -11.56 -13.39 -3.15
N ARG A 5 -11.62 -14.12 -2.02
CA ARG A 5 -12.74 -14.09 -1.07
C ARG A 5 -12.35 -13.36 0.20
N ALA A 6 -13.29 -12.56 0.74
CA ALA A 6 -13.13 -11.92 2.04
C ALA A 6 -12.79 -12.98 3.13
N PRO A 7 -11.79 -12.71 3.98
CA PRO A 7 -11.49 -13.60 5.08
C PRO A 7 -12.64 -13.57 6.09
N ARG A 8 -13.02 -14.73 6.64
CA ARG A 8 -14.04 -14.82 7.71
C ARG A 8 -13.56 -14.30 9.06
N ARG A 9 -12.24 -14.22 9.26
CA ARG A 9 -11.60 -13.71 10.48
C ARG A 9 -10.78 -12.48 10.15
N LEU A 10 -10.83 -11.48 11.03
CA LEU A 10 -9.97 -10.30 10.93
C LEU A 10 -8.51 -10.73 10.84
N ARG A 11 -7.78 -10.09 9.93
CA ARG A 11 -6.36 -10.33 9.70
C ARG A 11 -5.60 -9.12 10.22
N GLN A 12 -4.42 -9.39 10.77
CA GLN A 12 -3.49 -8.38 11.24
C GLN A 12 -2.14 -8.56 10.56
N LEU A 13 -1.41 -7.46 10.44
CA LEU A 13 -0.08 -7.41 9.86
C LEU A 13 0.68 -6.28 10.56
N GLU A 14 1.91 -6.56 10.97
CA GLU A 14 2.86 -5.55 11.44
C GLU A 14 3.74 -5.10 10.28
N VAL A 15 3.90 -3.78 10.12
CA VAL A 15 4.69 -3.15 9.06
C VAL A 15 5.36 -1.89 9.59
N PRO A 16 6.55 -1.52 9.07
CA PRO A 16 7.23 -0.30 9.47
C PRO A 16 6.55 0.93 8.88
N VAL A 17 6.56 2.03 9.63
CA VAL A 17 6.23 3.35 9.11
C VAL A 17 7.37 3.84 8.22
N LEU A 18 7.03 4.33 7.03
CA LEU A 18 7.97 4.89 6.08
C LEU A 18 8.10 6.40 6.25
N ALA A 19 9.32 6.92 6.04
CA ALA A 19 9.53 8.36 6.03
C ALA A 19 8.71 9.03 4.91
N LEU A 20 8.10 10.19 5.21
CA LEU A 20 7.21 10.91 4.29
C LEU A 20 7.89 11.22 2.93
N GLY A 21 9.18 11.58 2.96
CA GLY A 21 9.96 11.84 1.74
C GLY A 21 10.15 10.60 0.85
N LEU A 22 10.31 9.42 1.45
CA LEU A 22 10.34 8.16 0.70
C LEU A 22 8.95 7.87 0.11
N CYS A 23 7.89 8.08 0.88
CA CYS A 23 6.54 7.84 0.39
C CYS A 23 6.19 8.74 -0.81
N ARG A 24 6.50 10.04 -0.72
CA ARG A 24 6.34 10.99 -1.85
C ARG A 24 7.08 10.54 -3.10
N ARG A 25 8.29 9.99 -2.95
CA ARG A 25 9.06 9.46 -4.09
C ARG A 25 8.40 8.24 -4.72
N LEU A 26 7.99 7.27 -3.90
CA LEU A 26 7.38 6.02 -4.35
C LEU A 26 6.04 6.28 -5.08
N TYR A 27 5.19 7.13 -4.52
CA TYR A 27 3.88 7.45 -5.10
C TYR A 27 3.93 8.55 -6.15
N GLY A 28 4.97 9.37 -6.19
CA GLY A 28 5.15 10.41 -7.21
C GLY A 28 5.70 9.90 -8.55
N THR A 29 6.06 8.61 -8.63
CA THR A 29 6.56 7.98 -9.86
C THR A 29 5.37 7.38 -10.63
N ASP A 30 5.41 7.44 -11.97
CA ASP A 30 4.44 6.72 -12.80
C ASP A 30 4.74 5.22 -12.75
N LEU A 31 3.90 4.46 -12.04
CA LEU A 31 4.00 3.01 -11.92
C LEU A 31 3.07 2.29 -12.90
N GLY A 32 2.59 3.00 -13.93
CA GLY A 32 1.73 2.49 -14.99
C GLY A 32 0.24 2.74 -14.75
N ALA A 33 -0.59 2.31 -15.70
CA ALA A 33 -2.03 2.63 -15.74
C ALA A 33 -2.82 2.25 -14.47
N ALA A 34 -2.35 1.26 -13.70
CA ALA A 34 -3.00 0.84 -12.46
C ALA A 34 -2.68 1.76 -11.26
N LEU A 35 -1.54 2.47 -11.30
CA LEU A 35 -1.02 3.29 -10.21
C LEU A 35 -0.42 4.58 -10.79
N PRO A 36 -1.27 5.52 -11.26
CA PRO A 36 -0.80 6.83 -11.69
C PRO A 36 -0.17 7.58 -10.50
N PRO A 37 0.72 8.55 -10.76
CA PRO A 37 1.35 9.35 -9.73
C PRO A 37 0.33 9.97 -8.76
N ARG A 38 0.63 9.96 -7.47
CA ARG A 38 -0.19 10.55 -6.41
C ARG A 38 0.63 11.48 -5.53
N HIS A 39 0.04 12.63 -5.23
CA HIS A 39 0.60 13.58 -4.27
C HIS A 39 0.27 13.14 -2.83
N ILE A 40 1.30 12.88 -2.03
CA ILE A 40 1.16 12.52 -0.62
C ILE A 40 1.20 13.80 0.23
N GLN A 41 0.08 14.08 0.90
CA GLN A 41 -0.12 15.24 1.78
C GLN A 41 0.61 15.07 3.12
N ASP A 42 0.80 16.16 3.86
CA ASP A 42 1.50 16.15 5.15
C ASP A 42 0.72 15.42 6.26
N ASP A 43 -0.60 15.26 6.10
CA ASP A 43 -1.49 14.54 7.01
C ASP A 43 -1.61 13.03 6.70
N MET A 44 -0.83 12.54 5.74
CA MET A 44 -0.80 11.13 5.34
C MET A 44 0.44 10.41 5.88
N VAL A 45 0.26 9.13 6.19
CA VAL A 45 1.35 8.21 6.57
C VAL A 45 1.36 6.99 5.66
N CYS A 46 2.54 6.47 5.40
CA CYS A 46 2.73 5.25 4.61
C CYS A 46 3.39 4.20 5.49
N ALA A 47 2.90 2.96 5.42
CA ALA A 47 3.45 1.85 6.17
C ALA A 47 3.49 0.62 5.27
N GLY A 48 4.59 -0.12 5.31
CA GLY A 48 4.80 -1.28 4.44
C GLY A 48 6.26 -1.52 4.08
N HIS A 49 6.48 -2.52 3.24
CA HIS A 49 7.80 -2.87 2.72
C HIS A 49 7.89 -2.46 1.24
N PRO A 50 8.84 -1.59 0.83
CA PRO A 50 8.99 -1.18 -0.57
C PRO A 50 9.23 -2.35 -1.55
N GLN A 51 9.68 -3.50 -1.03
CA GLN A 51 9.88 -4.72 -1.81
C GLN A 51 8.56 -5.47 -2.10
N GLY A 52 7.45 -5.04 -1.51
CA GLY A 52 6.14 -5.65 -1.65
C GLY A 52 5.95 -6.93 -0.81
N GLY A 53 4.90 -7.69 -1.13
CA GLY A 53 4.60 -9.00 -0.56
C GLY A 53 3.63 -9.00 0.62
N LYS A 54 3.56 -7.92 1.42
CA LYS A 54 2.58 -7.79 2.51
C LYS A 54 2.05 -6.36 2.59
N ASP A 55 0.75 -6.19 2.37
CA ASP A 55 0.07 -4.90 2.45
C ASP A 55 -1.44 -5.12 2.67
N THR A 56 -2.17 -4.04 2.90
CA THR A 56 -3.63 -3.98 2.83
C THR A 56 -4.11 -4.26 1.41
N CYS A 57 -5.24 -4.96 1.28
CA CYS A 57 -5.85 -5.22 -0.01
C CYS A 57 -7.37 -5.13 0.09
N LYS A 58 -8.03 -4.69 -0.98
CA LYS A 58 -9.49 -4.72 -1.08
C LYS A 58 -9.94 -6.11 -1.53
N VAL A 59 -10.98 -6.63 -0.90
CA VAL A 59 -11.69 -7.79 -1.44
C VAL A 59 -12.39 -7.35 -2.73
N ARG A 60 -12.19 -8.08 -3.83
CA ARG A 60 -12.96 -7.85 -5.06
C ARG A 60 -14.34 -8.48 -4.90
N HIS A 61 -15.39 -7.74 -5.24
CA HIS A 61 -16.76 -8.25 -5.34
C HIS A 61 -16.95 -9.02 -6.65
#